data_AF-A0A4R0K104-F1
#
_entry.id   AF-A0A4R0K104-F1
#
_cell.length_a   1.000
_cell.length_b   1.000
_cell.length_c   1.000
_cell.angle_alpha   90.00
_cell.angle_beta   90.00
_cell.angle_gamma   90.00
#
_symmetry.space_group_name_H-M   'P 1'
#
loop_
_entity.id
_entity.type
_entity.pdbx_description
1 polymer ?
#
loop_
_entity_poly.entity_id
_entity_poly.type
_entity_poly.pdbx_seq_one_letter_code
_entity_poly.pdbx_strand_id
1 'polypeptide(L)'
;MTLRDELPETVAVPPGLTAGIAVFDRGTGQFVQQQNADHQFRSASVVKLLIVLDLLWDSGPAYDVPAEDRARLEVMLRSSDDDAASYYWDHLGGAGLVERMVRRLGLTHTAGPPATHPGFWGYVSITAADTVRIYRHILDEAPAPVREYVMGLLHEPTRLGTDGFDQYFGIASVFDPDFSIKQGWSGFLGSSGYGSDKAKPVDVPLDLVSEALHTTGTVGADDRSIVAVFTLHQRGTQYDKAYTDVTALTAALTVPGGVRRTAS
;
A
#
# COMPACT_ATOMS: atom_id res chain seq x y z
N MET A 1 -24.79 26.01 -20.28
CA MET A 1 -25.21 24.75 -19.63
C MET A 1 -24.06 24.34 -18.74
N THR A 2 -24.10 24.76 -17.48
CA THR A 2 -23.06 24.46 -16.49
C THR A 2 -23.18 22.99 -16.11
N LEU A 3 -22.17 22.20 -16.47
CA LEU A 3 -21.96 20.87 -15.90
C LEU A 3 -21.88 21.07 -14.39
N ARG A 4 -22.82 20.44 -13.67
CA ARG A 4 -22.74 20.37 -12.22
C ARG A 4 -21.48 19.56 -11.90
N ASP A 5 -20.59 20.14 -11.11
CA ASP A 5 -19.59 19.39 -10.35
C ASP A 5 -20.38 18.42 -9.46
N GLU A 6 -20.59 17.19 -9.95
CA GLU A 6 -21.03 16.10 -9.08
C GLU A 6 -19.90 15.86 -8.09
N LEU A 7 -20.19 16.09 -6.80
CA LEU A 7 -19.28 15.76 -5.72
C LEU A 7 -18.90 14.28 -5.88
N PRO A 8 -17.60 13.91 -5.74
CA PRO A 8 -17.19 12.53 -5.89
C PRO A 8 -18.00 11.62 -4.98
N GLU A 9 -18.52 10.54 -5.54
CA GLU A 9 -19.40 9.60 -4.85
C GLU A 9 -18.68 8.97 -3.65
N THR A 10 -19.16 9.26 -2.43
CA THR A 10 -18.66 8.66 -1.21
C THR A 10 -19.17 7.22 -1.10
N VAL A 11 -18.29 6.27 -0.83
CA VAL A 11 -18.71 4.89 -0.57
C VAL A 11 -19.11 4.70 0.89
N ALA A 12 -20.11 3.85 1.11
CA ALA A 12 -20.55 3.50 2.44
C ALA A 12 -19.46 2.69 3.15
N VAL A 13 -18.93 3.24 4.25
CA VAL A 13 -17.98 2.54 5.13
C VAL A 13 -18.78 1.95 6.30
N PRO A 14 -18.73 0.62 6.53
CA PRO A 14 -19.48 -0.01 7.62
C PRO A 14 -19.12 0.54 9.00
N PRO A 15 -20.05 0.56 9.97
CA PRO A 15 -19.73 0.88 11.36
C PRO A 15 -18.62 -0.01 11.91
N GLY A 16 -17.66 0.59 12.64
CA GLY A 16 -16.50 -0.14 13.19
C GLY A 16 -15.34 -0.34 12.20
N LEU A 17 -15.46 0.17 10.97
CA LEU A 17 -14.38 0.26 9.99
C LEU A 17 -13.99 1.73 9.82
N THR A 18 -12.71 2.06 9.99
CA THR A 18 -12.15 3.32 9.48
C THR A 18 -11.54 3.03 8.13
N ALA A 19 -11.81 3.86 7.12
CA ALA A 19 -11.24 3.72 5.79
C ALA A 19 -10.71 5.03 5.24
N GLY A 20 -9.58 4.95 4.55
CA GLY A 20 -8.97 5.99 3.72
C GLY A 20 -8.84 5.48 2.29
N ILE A 21 -9.38 6.23 1.34
CA ILE A 21 -9.59 5.78 -0.03
C ILE A 21 -9.09 6.85 -0.98
N ALA A 22 -8.33 6.44 -1.98
CA ALA A 22 -7.99 7.24 -3.14
C ALA A 22 -7.97 6.37 -4.40
N VAL A 23 -8.65 6.84 -5.45
CA VAL A 23 -8.56 6.28 -6.81
C VAL A 23 -8.18 7.39 -7.77
N PHE A 24 -7.09 7.19 -8.50
CA PHE A 24 -6.55 8.15 -9.45
C PHE A 24 -6.53 7.54 -10.85
N ASP A 25 -7.23 8.17 -11.80
CA ASP A 25 -7.21 7.77 -13.21
C ASP A 25 -6.04 8.47 -13.91
N ARG A 26 -4.99 7.72 -14.23
CA ARG A 26 -3.82 8.25 -14.94
C ARG A 26 -4.17 8.75 -16.34
N GLY A 27 -5.21 8.20 -16.98
CA GLY A 27 -5.65 8.64 -18.30
C GLY A 27 -6.19 10.08 -18.31
N THR A 28 -6.80 10.53 -17.22
CA THR A 28 -7.31 11.90 -17.07
C THR A 28 -6.43 12.78 -16.16
N GLY A 29 -5.53 12.16 -15.39
CA GLY A 29 -4.70 12.84 -14.41
C GLY A 29 -5.48 13.36 -13.21
N GLN A 30 -6.66 12.79 -12.92
CA GLN A 30 -7.57 13.24 -11.86
C GLN A 30 -7.85 12.12 -10.85
N PHE A 31 -8.12 12.52 -9.62
CA PHE A 31 -8.75 11.62 -8.66
C PHE A 31 -10.23 11.47 -9.03
N VAL A 32 -10.67 10.23 -9.21
CA VAL A 32 -12.07 9.89 -9.48
C VAL A 32 -12.83 9.51 -8.22
N GLN A 33 -12.10 9.17 -7.15
CA GLN A 33 -12.67 8.90 -5.83
C GLN A 33 -11.68 9.23 -4.73
N GLN A 34 -12.16 9.93 -3.69
CA GLN A 34 -11.40 10.21 -2.47
C GLN A 34 -12.33 10.20 -1.25
N GLN A 35 -11.88 9.60 -0.16
CA GLN A 35 -12.57 9.64 1.12
C GLN A 35 -11.54 9.44 2.23
N ASN A 36 -11.43 10.39 3.16
CA ASN A 36 -10.39 10.40 4.20
C ASN A 36 -8.98 10.15 3.62
N ALA A 37 -8.69 10.68 2.43
CA ALA A 37 -7.49 10.33 1.68
C ALA A 37 -6.18 10.77 2.38
N ASP A 38 -6.27 11.77 3.25
CA ASP A 38 -5.16 12.29 4.08
C ASP A 38 -5.14 11.72 5.52
N HIS A 39 -6.06 10.82 5.87
CA HIS A 39 -6.00 10.15 7.17
C HIS A 39 -4.77 9.26 7.26
N GLN A 40 -4.03 9.35 8.36
CA GLN A 40 -2.81 8.58 8.59
C GLN A 40 -3.14 7.18 9.11
N PHE A 41 -2.65 6.17 8.38
CA PHE A 41 -2.69 4.77 8.74
C PHE A 41 -1.28 4.28 9.02
N ARG A 42 -1.13 3.26 9.87
CA ARG A 42 0.12 2.52 9.87
C ARG A 42 0.25 1.81 8.52
N SER A 43 1.41 1.89 7.89
CA SER A 43 1.59 1.39 6.53
C SER A 43 1.48 -0.12 6.41
N ALA A 44 1.80 -0.84 7.50
CA ALA A 44 2.18 -2.24 7.44
C ALA A 44 3.18 -2.43 6.28
N SER A 45 3.00 -3.48 5.48
CA SER A 45 3.86 -3.81 4.35
C SER A 45 3.81 -2.86 3.14
N VAL A 46 2.94 -1.84 3.12
CA VAL A 46 2.91 -0.86 2.02
C VAL A 46 4.19 -0.01 2.00
N VAL A 47 4.86 0.18 3.14
CA VAL A 47 6.15 0.90 3.21
C VAL A 47 7.26 0.26 2.36
N LYS A 48 7.13 -1.02 2.01
CA LYS A 48 8.10 -1.72 1.14
C LYS A 48 8.24 -1.05 -0.24
N LEU A 49 7.24 -0.27 -0.67
CA LEU A 49 7.34 0.61 -1.85
C LEU A 49 8.37 1.74 -1.65
N LEU A 50 8.39 2.37 -0.47
CA LEU A 50 9.40 3.38 -0.13
C LEU A 50 10.79 2.77 0.01
N ILE A 51 10.88 1.57 0.57
CA ILE A 51 12.14 0.85 0.74
C ILE A 51 12.78 0.56 -0.62
N VAL A 52 12.03 -0.03 -1.57
CA VAL A 52 12.58 -0.34 -2.90
C VAL A 52 12.93 0.93 -3.68
N LEU A 53 12.12 2.00 -3.55
CA LEU A 53 12.42 3.27 -4.21
C LEU A 53 13.66 3.95 -3.63
N ASP A 54 13.88 3.91 -2.32
CA ASP A 54 15.08 4.48 -1.72
C ASP A 54 16.34 3.72 -2.13
N LEU A 55 16.28 2.38 -2.14
CA LEU A 55 17.35 1.51 -2.62
C LEU A 55 17.73 1.82 -4.07
N LEU A 56 16.73 1.97 -4.93
CA LEU A 56 16.93 2.13 -6.37
C LEU A 56 16.99 3.58 -6.83
N TRP A 57 16.92 4.56 -5.92
CA TRP A 57 16.67 5.96 -6.29
C TRP A 57 17.68 6.53 -7.28
N ASP A 58 18.96 6.27 -7.02
CA ASP A 58 20.08 6.80 -7.82
C ASP A 58 20.51 5.82 -8.92
N SER A 59 19.68 4.80 -9.21
CA SER A 59 19.91 3.83 -10.28
C SER A 59 19.74 4.47 -11.65
N GLY A 60 20.83 4.55 -12.40
CA GLY A 60 20.80 5.00 -13.78
C GLY A 60 20.20 3.98 -14.74
N PRO A 61 20.01 4.33 -16.03
CA PRO A 61 19.42 3.44 -17.03
C PRO A 61 20.26 2.18 -17.33
N ALA A 62 21.51 2.14 -16.91
CA ALA A 62 22.41 0.99 -17.04
C ALA A 62 22.58 0.20 -15.73
N TYR A 63 21.86 0.57 -14.66
CA TYR A 63 21.96 -0.10 -13.39
C TYR A 63 21.28 -1.47 -13.46
N ASP A 64 22.06 -2.51 -13.22
CA ASP A 64 21.56 -3.86 -13.05
C ASP A 64 21.44 -4.16 -11.55
N VAL A 65 20.22 -4.47 -11.08
CA VAL A 65 19.98 -4.82 -9.68
C VAL A 65 20.82 -6.07 -9.35
N PRO A 66 21.72 -6.04 -8.34
CA PRO A 66 22.55 -7.19 -8.01
C PRO A 66 21.73 -8.47 -7.78
N ALA A 67 22.30 -9.64 -8.07
CA ALA A 67 21.56 -10.91 -7.98
C ALA A 67 20.97 -11.18 -6.58
N GLU A 68 21.71 -10.82 -5.53
CA GLU A 68 21.25 -10.94 -4.14
C GLU A 68 20.06 -10.00 -3.86
N ASP A 69 20.15 -8.75 -4.35
CA ASP A 69 19.07 -7.79 -4.18
C ASP A 69 17.85 -8.19 -5.01
N ARG A 70 18.05 -8.77 -6.20
CA ARG A 70 16.94 -9.31 -7.01
C ARG A 70 16.16 -10.36 -6.25
N ALA A 71 16.84 -11.37 -5.71
CA ALA A 71 16.20 -12.44 -4.96
C ALA A 71 15.45 -11.90 -3.73
N ARG A 72 16.03 -10.93 -3.04
CA ARG A 72 15.43 -10.32 -1.84
C ARG A 72 14.24 -9.41 -2.16
N LEU A 73 14.35 -8.57 -3.20
CA LEU A 73 13.27 -7.68 -3.64
C LEU A 73 12.09 -8.46 -4.22
N GLU A 74 12.36 -9.58 -4.92
CA GLU A 74 11.32 -10.46 -5.45
C GLU A 74 10.38 -10.95 -4.33
N VAL A 75 10.92 -11.55 -3.28
CA VAL A 75 10.10 -12.01 -2.15
C VAL A 75 9.51 -10.86 -1.32
N MET A 76 10.22 -9.74 -1.20
CA MET A 76 9.73 -8.55 -0.48
C MET A 76 8.49 -7.94 -1.14
N LEU A 77 8.49 -7.85 -2.48
CA LEU A 77 7.41 -7.18 -3.21
C LEU A 77 6.26 -8.13 -3.53
N ARG A 78 6.54 -9.38 -3.93
CA ARG A 78 5.51 -10.36 -4.32
C ARG A 78 4.87 -11.07 -3.14
N SER A 79 5.70 -11.52 -2.19
CA SER A 79 5.29 -12.33 -1.03
C SER A 79 5.28 -11.51 0.27
N SER A 80 5.56 -10.21 0.18
CA SER A 80 5.57 -9.31 1.33
C SER A 80 6.53 -9.73 2.44
N ASP A 81 7.66 -10.34 2.10
CA ASP A 81 8.63 -10.88 3.06
C ASP A 81 9.17 -9.83 4.05
N ASP A 82 9.15 -10.15 5.34
CA ASP A 82 9.50 -9.24 6.43
C ASP A 82 11.00 -9.24 6.75
N ASP A 83 11.69 -10.36 6.56
CA ASP A 83 13.14 -10.44 6.76
C ASP A 83 13.85 -9.63 5.67
N ALA A 84 13.37 -9.72 4.43
CA ALA A 84 13.83 -8.90 3.31
C ALA A 84 13.63 -7.40 3.57
N ALA A 85 12.46 -6.99 4.08
CA ALA A 85 12.21 -5.59 4.40
C ALA A 85 13.04 -5.10 5.59
N SER A 86 13.18 -5.92 6.63
CA SER A 86 14.00 -5.57 7.80
C SER A 86 15.47 -5.42 7.43
N TYR A 87 15.98 -6.30 6.54
CA TYR A 87 17.31 -6.15 5.97
C TYR A 87 17.51 -4.76 5.36
N TYR A 88 16.64 -4.36 4.42
CA TYR A 88 16.80 -3.06 3.76
C TYR A 88 16.52 -1.88 4.69
N TRP A 89 15.57 -2.02 5.61
CA TRP A 89 15.32 -1.00 6.63
C TRP A 89 16.61 -0.70 7.41
N ASP A 90 17.29 -1.73 7.90
CA ASP A 90 18.54 -1.55 8.66
C ASP A 90 19.66 -0.99 7.78
N HIS A 91 19.86 -1.54 6.57
CA HIS A 91 20.93 -1.12 5.67
C HIS A 91 20.75 0.29 5.10
N LEU A 92 19.51 0.75 4.95
CA LEU A 92 19.18 2.08 4.43
C LEU A 92 19.01 3.12 5.56
N GLY A 93 19.34 2.78 6.80
CA GLY A 93 19.37 3.75 7.91
C GLY A 93 17.99 4.01 8.55
N GLY A 94 17.11 3.02 8.52
CA GLY A 94 15.83 3.00 9.22
C GLY A 94 14.93 4.17 8.84
N ALA A 95 14.43 4.90 9.85
CA ALA A 95 13.56 6.07 9.64
C ALA A 95 14.17 7.14 8.71
N GLY A 96 15.50 7.20 8.59
CA GLY A 96 16.18 8.10 7.66
C GLY A 96 15.81 7.84 6.19
N LEU A 97 15.48 6.60 5.80
CA LEU A 97 15.00 6.30 4.45
C LEU A 97 13.62 6.93 4.20
N VAL A 98 12.75 6.90 5.21
CA VAL A 98 11.41 7.49 5.11
C VAL A 98 11.52 9.00 4.93
N GLU A 99 12.39 9.66 5.70
CA GLU A 99 12.62 11.10 5.55
C GLU A 99 13.15 11.48 4.15
N ARG A 100 14.04 10.67 3.58
CA ARG A 100 14.52 10.88 2.20
C ARG A 100 13.39 10.75 1.21
N MET A 101 12.59 9.69 1.29
CA MET A 101 11.46 9.46 0.39
C MET A 101 10.37 10.51 0.53
N VAL A 102 10.04 10.95 1.75
CA VAL A 102 9.10 12.04 2.01
C VAL A 102 9.51 13.31 1.25
N ARG A 103 10.80 13.70 1.33
CA ARG A 103 11.31 14.87 0.61
C ARG A 103 11.32 14.67 -0.90
N ARG A 104 11.80 13.50 -1.35
CA ARG A 104 12.01 13.16 -2.77
C ARG A 104 10.69 13.03 -3.53
N LEU A 105 9.66 12.47 -2.90
CA LEU A 105 8.33 12.23 -3.49
C LEU A 105 7.29 13.32 -3.13
N GLY A 106 7.64 14.28 -2.28
CA GLY A 106 6.72 15.32 -1.82
C GLY A 106 5.54 14.77 -1.01
N LEU A 107 5.77 13.73 -0.19
CA LEU A 107 4.74 13.13 0.66
C LEU A 107 4.41 14.09 1.81
N THR A 108 3.14 14.38 2.04
CA THR A 108 2.75 15.47 2.97
C THR A 108 2.31 14.95 4.34
N HIS A 109 1.93 13.69 4.42
CA HIS A 109 1.36 13.08 5.63
C HIS A 109 2.07 11.76 5.99
N THR A 110 3.08 11.37 5.23
CA THR A 110 3.92 10.22 5.52
C THR A 110 5.04 10.60 6.48
N ALA A 111 5.22 9.82 7.54
CA ALA A 111 6.30 10.04 8.51
C ALA A 111 6.78 8.71 9.09
N GLY A 112 8.04 8.72 9.56
CA GLY A 112 8.67 7.56 10.22
C GLY A 112 7.82 7.00 11.37
N PRO A 113 8.14 5.78 11.83
CA PRO A 113 7.38 5.17 12.92
C PRO A 113 7.45 6.03 14.19
N PRO A 114 6.48 5.89 15.11
CA PRO A 114 6.50 6.61 16.37
C PRO A 114 7.83 6.41 17.11
N ALA A 115 8.30 7.43 17.83
CA ALA A 115 9.58 7.38 18.55
C ALA A 115 9.67 6.25 19.59
N THR A 116 8.54 5.70 20.01
CA THR A 116 8.46 4.54 20.91
C THR A 116 8.64 3.19 20.21
N HIS A 117 8.63 3.18 18.88
CA HIS A 117 8.77 2.00 18.03
C HIS A 117 9.71 2.27 16.83
N PRO A 118 10.92 2.83 17.05
CA PRO A 118 11.76 3.33 15.95
C PRO A 118 12.23 2.26 14.96
N GLY A 119 12.26 0.99 15.36
CA GLY A 119 12.60 -0.16 14.49
C GLY A 119 11.42 -0.81 13.78
N PHE A 120 10.18 -0.37 14.04
CA PHE A 120 8.98 -0.98 13.47
C PHE A 120 8.64 -0.31 12.15
N TRP A 121 9.32 -0.71 11.06
CA TRP A 121 9.09 -0.15 9.73
C TRP A 121 7.61 -0.18 9.31
N GLY A 122 6.85 -1.20 9.73
CA GLY A 122 5.42 -1.31 9.44
C GLY A 122 4.54 -0.25 10.13
N TYR A 123 5.12 0.52 11.07
CA TYR A 123 4.45 1.61 11.78
C TYR A 123 4.75 2.98 11.18
N VAL A 124 5.42 3.05 10.02
CA VAL A 124 5.45 4.27 9.21
C VAL A 124 4.01 4.73 8.99
N SER A 125 3.75 5.98 9.32
CA SER A 125 2.45 6.59 9.01
C SER A 125 2.42 6.89 7.51
N ILE A 126 1.32 6.56 6.85
CA ILE A 126 1.10 6.75 5.41
C ILE A 126 -0.38 7.06 5.16
N THR A 127 -0.70 7.63 3.99
CA THR A 127 -2.07 7.93 3.60
C THR A 127 -2.40 7.38 2.21
N ALA A 128 -3.68 7.30 1.88
CA ALA A 128 -4.12 6.89 0.54
C ALA A 128 -3.64 7.89 -0.54
N ALA A 129 -3.67 9.20 -0.24
CA ALA A 129 -3.18 10.23 -1.16
C ALA A 129 -1.66 10.15 -1.39
N ASP A 130 -0.86 9.95 -0.33
CA ASP A 130 0.59 9.78 -0.47
C ASP A 130 0.94 8.47 -1.19
N THR A 131 0.15 7.42 -0.99
CA THR A 131 0.31 6.15 -1.73
C THR A 131 0.10 6.34 -3.23
N VAL A 132 -0.89 7.15 -3.63
CA VAL A 132 -1.06 7.52 -5.04
C VAL A 132 0.16 8.28 -5.57
N ARG A 133 0.75 9.20 -4.80
CA ARG A 133 1.98 9.90 -5.22
C ARG A 133 3.15 8.93 -5.43
N ILE A 134 3.29 7.92 -4.57
CA ILE A 134 4.32 6.87 -4.69
C ILE A 134 4.15 6.10 -6.02
N TYR A 135 2.96 5.59 -6.31
CA TYR A 135 2.70 4.86 -7.57
C TYR A 135 2.87 5.75 -8.80
N ARG A 136 2.43 7.02 -8.73
CA ARG A 136 2.65 7.97 -9.84
C ARG A 136 4.12 8.18 -10.11
N HIS A 137 4.96 8.31 -9.09
CA HIS A 137 6.40 8.39 -9.31
C HIS A 137 6.95 7.13 -9.99
N ILE A 138 6.59 5.93 -9.48
CA ILE A 138 7.01 4.65 -10.10
C ILE A 138 6.62 4.60 -11.58
N LEU A 139 5.38 4.96 -11.91
CA LEU A 139 4.84 4.80 -13.25
C LEU A 139 5.26 5.91 -14.23
N ASP A 140 5.30 7.16 -13.77
CA ASP A 140 5.38 8.33 -14.64
C ASP A 140 6.77 8.98 -14.64
N GLU A 141 7.57 8.80 -13.59
CA GLU A 141 8.81 9.57 -13.37
C GLU A 141 10.07 8.71 -13.21
N ALA A 142 9.95 7.54 -12.60
CA ALA A 142 11.09 6.66 -12.37
C ALA A 142 11.75 6.24 -13.70
N PRO A 143 13.08 6.03 -13.72
CA PRO A 143 13.77 5.49 -14.89
C PRO A 143 13.11 4.19 -15.36
N ALA A 144 13.02 3.98 -16.67
CA ALA A 144 12.30 2.83 -17.24
C ALA A 144 12.72 1.47 -16.63
N PRO A 145 14.01 1.17 -16.42
CA PRO A 145 14.40 -0.08 -15.77
C PRO A 145 13.87 -0.23 -14.34
N VAL A 146 13.81 0.85 -13.57
CA VAL A 146 13.27 0.84 -12.19
C VAL A 146 11.76 0.61 -12.23
N ARG A 147 11.04 1.33 -13.10
CA ARG A 147 9.60 1.16 -13.27
C ARG A 147 9.25 -0.27 -13.68
N GLU A 148 9.89 -0.78 -14.73
CA GLU A 148 9.65 -2.12 -15.27
C GLU A 148 9.96 -3.19 -14.23
N TYR A 149 11.06 -3.04 -13.50
CA TYR A 149 11.44 -3.98 -12.44
C TYR A 149 10.43 -3.99 -11.28
N VAL A 150 10.09 -2.81 -10.73
CA VAL A 150 9.17 -2.71 -9.58
C VAL A 150 7.77 -3.15 -9.98
N MET A 151 7.20 -2.58 -11.05
CA MET A 151 5.85 -2.93 -11.48
C MET A 151 5.75 -4.37 -11.95
N GLY A 152 6.77 -4.91 -12.63
CA GLY A 152 6.82 -6.33 -13.02
C GLY A 152 6.68 -7.26 -11.81
N LEU A 153 7.32 -6.93 -10.68
CA LEU A 153 7.15 -7.70 -9.44
C LEU A 153 5.75 -7.51 -8.82
N LEU A 154 5.20 -6.30 -8.84
CA LEU A 154 3.87 -6.02 -8.26
C LEU A 154 2.72 -6.61 -9.08
N HIS A 155 2.91 -6.82 -10.40
CA HIS A 155 1.96 -7.50 -11.29
C HIS A 155 1.90 -9.02 -11.09
N GLU A 156 2.89 -9.59 -10.42
CA GLU A 156 2.95 -11.02 -10.16
C GLU A 156 2.97 -11.33 -8.66
N PRO A 157 1.99 -10.83 -7.89
CA PRO A 157 1.93 -11.11 -6.45
C PRO A 157 1.75 -12.61 -6.22
N THR A 158 2.37 -13.15 -5.19
CA THR A 158 2.02 -14.51 -4.75
C THR A 158 0.67 -14.46 -4.04
N ARG A 159 -0.10 -15.56 -4.14
CA ARG A 159 -1.37 -15.63 -3.40
C ARG A 159 -1.16 -15.57 -1.89
N LEU A 160 -0.15 -16.26 -1.39
CA LEU A 160 0.19 -16.24 0.03
C LEU A 160 1.43 -15.39 0.26
N GLY A 161 1.42 -14.57 1.31
CA GLY A 161 2.64 -13.97 1.83
C GLY A 161 3.59 -15.05 2.37
N THR A 162 4.86 -14.70 2.65
CA THR A 162 5.81 -15.65 3.27
C THR A 162 5.28 -16.18 4.61
N ASP A 163 4.47 -15.39 5.31
CA ASP A 163 3.82 -15.72 6.59
C ASP A 163 2.51 -16.53 6.43
N GLY A 164 2.10 -16.85 5.20
CA GLY A 164 0.93 -17.68 4.91
C GLY A 164 -0.41 -16.94 4.81
N PHE A 165 -0.45 -15.61 4.98
CA PHE A 165 -1.69 -14.85 4.80
C PHE A 165 -2.08 -14.75 3.32
N ASP A 166 -3.37 -14.92 3.01
CA ASP A 166 -3.89 -14.76 1.65
C ASP A 166 -3.95 -13.27 1.28
N GLN A 167 -3.15 -12.89 0.28
CA GLN A 167 -3.00 -11.53 -0.24
C GLN A 167 -4.07 -11.14 -1.26
N TYR A 168 -4.96 -12.04 -1.68
CA TYR A 168 -5.85 -11.78 -2.82
C TYR A 168 -7.13 -10.99 -2.44
N PHE A 169 -7.19 -10.37 -1.26
CA PHE A 169 -8.29 -9.47 -0.90
C PHE A 169 -8.24 -8.17 -1.71
N GLY A 170 -9.35 -7.42 -1.70
CA GLY A 170 -9.38 -6.10 -2.30
C GLY A 170 -9.20 -6.17 -3.81
N ILE A 171 -8.21 -5.44 -4.34
CA ILE A 171 -7.97 -5.31 -5.79
C ILE A 171 -7.94 -6.67 -6.49
N ALA A 172 -7.14 -7.62 -5.97
CA ALA A 172 -6.91 -8.92 -6.59
C ALA A 172 -8.12 -9.88 -6.54
N SER A 173 -9.11 -9.61 -5.68
CA SER A 173 -10.40 -10.34 -5.66
C SER A 173 -11.43 -9.69 -6.56
N VAL A 174 -11.34 -8.38 -6.78
CA VAL A 174 -12.35 -7.60 -7.49
C VAL A 174 -12.07 -7.52 -8.98
N PHE A 175 -10.80 -7.35 -9.39
CA PHE A 175 -10.41 -7.06 -10.76
C PHE A 175 -9.55 -8.17 -11.38
N ASP A 176 -9.67 -8.35 -12.70
CA ASP A 176 -8.94 -9.32 -13.52
C ASP A 176 -9.03 -8.95 -15.01
N PRO A 177 -8.01 -9.20 -15.87
CA PRO A 177 -6.70 -9.77 -15.56
C PRO A 177 -5.64 -8.74 -15.15
N ASP A 178 -5.85 -7.45 -15.47
CA ASP A 178 -4.81 -6.43 -15.41
C ASP A 178 -4.81 -5.72 -14.04
N PHE A 179 -4.05 -6.24 -13.08
CA PHE A 179 -3.80 -5.56 -11.82
C PHE A 179 -2.36 -5.74 -11.33
N SER A 180 -1.92 -4.84 -10.46
CA SER A 180 -0.76 -5.04 -9.59
C SER A 180 -1.18 -4.78 -8.15
N ILE A 181 -0.49 -5.37 -7.16
CA ILE A 181 -0.75 -5.06 -5.74
C ILE A 181 0.53 -4.98 -4.92
N LYS A 182 0.52 -4.06 -3.95
CA LYS A 182 1.24 -4.23 -2.69
C LYS A 182 0.25 -4.15 -1.53
N GLN A 183 0.04 -5.30 -0.91
CA GLN A 183 -0.83 -5.43 0.25
C GLN A 183 -0.10 -5.07 1.56
N GLY A 184 -0.88 -4.74 2.59
CA GLY A 184 -0.40 -4.57 3.96
C GLY A 184 -1.37 -5.14 5.00
N TRP A 185 -0.84 -5.84 6.00
CA TRP A 185 -1.63 -6.34 7.13
C TRP A 185 -0.83 -6.24 8.43
N SER A 186 -1.52 -6.05 9.55
CA SER A 186 -0.90 -6.00 10.88
C SER A 186 -1.97 -6.16 11.96
N GLY A 187 -1.64 -6.85 13.05
CA GLY A 187 -2.49 -7.01 14.23
C GLY A 187 -3.30 -8.32 14.25
N PHE A 188 -3.25 -9.12 13.18
CA PHE A 188 -3.84 -10.45 13.17
C PHE A 188 -2.94 -11.48 13.85
N LEU A 189 -3.53 -12.49 14.49
CA LEU A 189 -2.76 -13.60 15.06
C LEU A 189 -1.89 -14.27 13.98
N GLY A 190 -0.58 -14.32 14.23
CA GLY A 190 0.40 -14.87 13.27
C GLY A 190 1.05 -13.82 12.37
N SER A 191 0.51 -12.60 12.31
CA SER A 191 1.18 -11.48 11.63
C SER A 191 2.37 -10.96 12.45
N SER A 192 3.37 -10.42 11.75
CA SER A 192 4.52 -9.77 12.39
C SER A 192 4.10 -8.62 13.30
N GLY A 193 4.76 -8.51 14.45
CA GLY A 193 4.43 -7.52 15.47
C GLY A 193 3.12 -7.76 16.22
N TYR A 194 2.41 -8.89 16.01
CA TYR A 194 1.17 -9.20 16.74
C TYR A 194 1.34 -9.09 18.26
N GLY A 195 0.58 -8.20 18.90
CA GLY A 195 0.59 -7.97 20.34
C GLY A 195 1.65 -6.98 20.83
N SER A 196 2.57 -6.52 19.96
CA SER A 196 3.56 -5.48 20.30
C SER A 196 2.93 -4.09 20.43
N ASP A 197 1.81 -3.87 19.74
CA ASP A 197 0.93 -2.71 19.77
C ASP A 197 0.26 -2.46 21.13
N LYS A 198 0.20 -3.47 22.01
CA LYS A 198 -0.47 -3.38 23.32
C LYS A 198 0.28 -2.53 24.34
N ALA A 199 1.50 -2.09 24.03
CA ALA A 199 2.31 -1.20 24.87
C ALA A 199 2.19 0.29 24.46
N LYS A 200 1.17 0.66 23.66
CA LYS A 200 1.04 2.02 23.10
C LYS A 200 1.09 3.13 24.17
N PRO A 201 1.95 4.15 24.01
CA PRO A 201 1.91 5.37 24.82
C PRO A 201 0.67 6.21 24.48
N VAL A 202 0.13 6.89 25.49
CA VAL A 202 -1.13 7.66 25.44
C VAL A 202 -1.13 8.77 24.37
N ASP A 203 0.04 9.23 23.91
CA ASP A 203 0.18 10.43 23.07
C ASP A 203 0.60 10.17 21.61
N VAL A 204 0.47 8.94 21.10
CA VAL A 204 0.75 8.65 19.68
C VAL A 204 -0.54 8.80 18.85
N PRO A 205 -0.62 9.77 17.90
CA PRO A 205 -1.83 10.00 17.10
C PRO A 205 -2.15 8.87 16.12
N LEU A 206 -1.14 8.09 15.70
CA LEU A 206 -1.29 6.94 14.81
C LEU A 206 -2.00 5.77 15.53
N ASP A 207 -3.01 5.17 14.89
CA ASP A 207 -3.66 3.97 15.42
C ASP A 207 -2.78 2.73 15.22
N LEU A 208 -2.32 2.19 16.34
CA LEU A 208 -1.52 0.96 16.38
C LEU A 208 -2.33 -0.25 16.85
N VAL A 209 -3.55 -0.08 17.36
CA VAL A 209 -4.28 -1.10 18.13
C VAL A 209 -5.42 -1.75 17.36
N SER A 210 -6.01 -1.06 16.40
CA SER A 210 -7.00 -1.64 15.49
C SER A 210 -6.35 -2.59 14.51
N GLU A 211 -7.05 -3.58 13.95
CA GLU A 211 -6.47 -4.47 12.93
C GLU A 211 -6.35 -3.75 11.59
N ALA A 212 -5.20 -3.82 10.92
CA ALA A 212 -4.97 -3.13 9.65
C ALA A 212 -4.97 -4.13 8.51
N LEU A 213 -5.77 -3.88 7.47
CA LEU A 213 -5.73 -4.62 6.22
C LEU A 213 -5.84 -3.63 5.06
N HIS A 214 -4.85 -3.58 4.17
CA HIS A 214 -4.70 -2.49 3.21
C HIS A 214 -4.49 -3.07 1.82
N THR A 215 -5.24 -2.55 0.85
CA THR A 215 -5.04 -2.87 -0.55
C THR A 215 -4.63 -1.67 -1.37
N THR A 216 -3.49 -1.81 -2.06
CA THR A 216 -2.92 -0.75 -2.90
C THR A 216 -2.34 -1.35 -4.16
N GLY A 217 -2.37 -0.61 -5.26
CA GLY A 217 -1.87 -1.13 -6.53
C GLY A 217 -2.45 -0.39 -7.73
N THR A 218 -2.38 -1.05 -8.87
CA THR A 218 -2.91 -0.55 -10.15
C THR A 218 -3.97 -1.49 -10.71
N VAL A 219 -4.87 -0.93 -11.53
CA VAL A 219 -5.97 -1.65 -12.16
C VAL A 219 -6.18 -1.16 -13.59
N GLY A 220 -6.40 -2.11 -14.51
CA GLY A 220 -6.65 -1.89 -15.93
C GLY A 220 -5.36 -1.88 -16.76
N ALA A 221 -5.52 -2.07 -18.08
CA ALA A 221 -4.42 -2.04 -19.04
C ALA A 221 -3.52 -0.81 -18.85
N ASP A 222 -2.22 -1.01 -19.00
CA ASP A 222 -1.16 0.00 -18.84
C ASP A 222 -1.20 0.74 -17.49
N ASP A 223 -1.65 0.06 -16.44
CA ASP A 223 -1.78 0.61 -15.09
C ASP A 223 -2.67 1.85 -15.03
N ARG A 224 -3.80 1.83 -15.74
CA ARG A 224 -4.65 3.02 -15.92
C ARG A 224 -5.05 3.68 -14.60
N SER A 225 -5.55 2.89 -13.65
CA SER A 225 -5.99 3.41 -12.35
C SER A 225 -5.00 3.04 -11.26
N ILE A 226 -4.66 4.00 -10.39
CA ILE A 226 -4.01 3.72 -9.11
C ILE A 226 -5.10 3.66 -8.05
N VAL A 227 -5.11 2.60 -7.24
CA VAL A 227 -6.08 2.38 -6.17
C VAL A 227 -5.34 2.25 -4.84
N ALA A 228 -5.78 2.97 -3.83
CA ALA A 228 -5.28 2.86 -2.47
C ALA A 228 -6.46 2.85 -1.48
N VAL A 229 -6.64 1.73 -0.78
CA VAL A 229 -7.65 1.52 0.25
C VAL A 229 -6.95 1.06 1.52
N PHE A 230 -6.93 1.94 2.51
CA PHE A 230 -6.42 1.67 3.83
C PHE A 230 -7.59 1.48 4.78
N THR A 231 -7.61 0.40 5.56
CA THR A 231 -8.63 0.18 6.58
C THR A 231 -8.07 -0.19 7.96
N LEU A 232 -8.75 0.30 8.99
CA LEU A 232 -8.56 -0.12 10.38
C LEU A 232 -9.87 -0.71 10.87
N HIS A 233 -9.81 -1.97 11.28
CA HIS A 233 -10.94 -2.73 11.82
C HIS A 233 -10.90 -2.67 13.34
N GLN A 234 -12.07 -2.78 13.96
CA GLN A 234 -12.15 -2.94 15.41
C GLN A 234 -11.24 -4.08 15.90
N ARG A 235 -10.52 -3.84 16.99
CA ARG A 235 -9.63 -4.82 17.62
C ARG A 235 -10.31 -6.18 17.81
N GLY A 236 -9.61 -7.26 17.46
CA GLY A 236 -10.12 -8.63 17.52
C GLY A 236 -10.97 -9.03 16.31
N THR A 237 -11.04 -8.19 15.28
CA THR A 237 -11.61 -8.60 13.99
C THR A 237 -10.73 -9.70 13.38
N GLN A 238 -11.36 -10.81 12.99
CA GLN A 238 -10.68 -11.92 12.36
C GLN A 238 -10.26 -11.58 10.92
N TYR A 239 -9.16 -12.18 10.44
CA TYR A 239 -8.58 -11.87 9.13
C TYR A 239 -9.57 -12.11 7.97
N ASP A 240 -10.34 -13.19 8.02
CA ASP A 240 -11.38 -13.54 7.02
C ASP A 240 -12.50 -12.49 6.92
N LYS A 241 -12.92 -11.95 8.07
CA LYS A 241 -13.86 -10.84 8.10
C LYS A 241 -13.24 -9.57 7.52
N ALA A 242 -12.01 -9.22 7.94
CA ALA A 242 -11.32 -8.05 7.41
C ALA A 242 -11.12 -8.14 5.89
N TYR A 243 -10.73 -9.32 5.40
CA TYR A 243 -10.63 -9.67 3.98
C TYR A 243 -11.94 -9.37 3.25
N THR A 244 -13.05 -9.87 3.78
CA THR A 244 -14.38 -9.68 3.20
C THR A 244 -14.76 -8.20 3.15
N ASP A 245 -14.56 -7.48 4.26
CA ASP A 245 -14.89 -6.06 4.39
C ASP A 245 -14.08 -5.20 3.39
N VAL A 246 -12.76 -5.40 3.31
CA VAL A 246 -11.88 -4.66 2.38
C VAL A 246 -12.23 -4.96 0.92
N THR A 247 -12.54 -6.22 0.62
CA THR A 247 -12.95 -6.65 -0.73
C THR A 247 -14.27 -6.01 -1.13
N ALA A 248 -15.27 -6.01 -0.25
CA ALA A 248 -16.55 -5.37 -0.49
C ALA A 248 -16.40 -3.85 -0.68
N LEU A 249 -15.58 -3.19 0.15
CA LEU A 249 -15.29 -1.77 0.02
C LEU A 249 -14.62 -1.45 -1.33
N THR A 250 -13.63 -2.25 -1.73
CA THR A 250 -12.94 -2.11 -3.03
C THR A 250 -13.90 -2.34 -4.19
N ALA A 251 -14.81 -3.30 -4.08
CA ALA A 251 -15.85 -3.56 -5.06
C ALA A 251 -16.87 -2.42 -5.16
N ALA A 252 -17.02 -1.56 -4.16
CA ALA A 252 -17.91 -0.40 -4.26
C ALA A 252 -17.28 0.79 -5.02
N LEU A 253 -15.98 0.74 -5.33
CA LEU A 253 -15.25 1.86 -5.91
C LEU A 253 -15.50 2.03 -7.42
N THR A 254 -15.43 3.27 -7.87
CA THR A 254 -15.31 3.60 -9.29
C THR A 254 -13.84 3.54 -9.69
N VAL A 255 -13.49 2.53 -10.50
CA VAL A 255 -12.09 2.27 -10.92
C VAL A 255 -12.01 2.21 -12.45
N PRO A 256 -11.65 3.32 -13.13
CA PRO A 256 -11.57 3.39 -14.58
C PRO A 256 -10.61 2.34 -15.18
N GLY A 257 -11.06 1.66 -16.23
CA GLY A 257 -10.31 0.57 -16.86
C GLY A 257 -10.33 -0.76 -16.11
N GLY A 258 -10.90 -0.81 -14.91
CA GLY A 258 -11.04 -2.07 -14.16
C GLY A 258 -12.12 -2.96 -14.75
N VAL A 259 -11.72 -4.19 -15.12
CA VAL A 259 -12.63 -5.26 -15.47
C VAL A 259 -12.89 -6.08 -14.21
N ARG A 260 -14.15 -6.12 -13.77
CA ARG A 260 -14.54 -6.82 -12.54
C ARG A 260 -14.67 -8.31 -12.81
N ARG A 261 -14.19 -9.13 -11.88
CA ARG A 261 -14.43 -10.58 -11.90
C ARG A 261 -15.93 -10.84 -11.87
N THR A 262 -16.40 -11.66 -12.80
CA THR A 262 -17.77 -12.19 -12.72
C THR A 262 -17.82 -13.20 -11.58
N ALA A 263 -18.79 -13.09 -10.68
CA ALA A 263 -19.03 -14.15 -9.70
C ALA A 263 -19.29 -15.46 -10.44
N SER A 264 -18.46 -16.47 -10.17
CA SER A 264 -18.63 -17.85 -10.62
C SER A 264 -19.64 -18.60 -9.76
#